data_AF-A0A1A7YMK5-F1
#
_entry.id   AF-A0A1A7YMK5-F1
#
_cell.length_a   1.000
_cell.length_b   1.000
_cell.length_c   1.000
_cell.angle_alpha   90.00
_cell.angle_beta   90.00
_cell.angle_gamma   90.00
#
_symmetry.space_group_name_H-M   'P 1'
#
loop_
_entity.id
_entity.type
_entity.pdbx_description
1 polymer ?
#
loop_
_entity_poly.entity_id
_entity_poly.type
_entity_poly.pdbx_seq_one_letter_code
_entity_poly.pdbx_strand_id
1 'polypeptide(L)'
;MAVGKVTFTKAEREKLAEVLWLLNWISVVTGAILFGLGIFLKVEIQKWQEVMSEQGILYVPHMLITTGLAACGINYLGSKICLDCADTNKFLRWKLVVMPYIVCTFFFTACVLAGALLCYSIRGQLEESLYQGLRNAMRFYKDTDTPGRCYLKRTLDLLQIQFQCCGIGGYRDWFQVQWISSRYLDMTDGAVVE
;
A
#
# COMPACT_ATOMS: atom_id res chain seq x y z
N MET A 1 -20.37 4.00 36.86
CA MET A 1 -19.18 4.55 37.54
C MET A 1 -18.32 5.23 36.50
N ALA A 2 -18.25 6.57 36.50
CA ALA A 2 -17.35 7.29 35.60
C ALA A 2 -15.99 7.38 36.29
N VAL A 3 -15.00 6.66 35.76
CA VAL A 3 -13.61 6.74 36.21
C VAL A 3 -13.08 8.12 35.82
N GLY A 4 -12.85 8.99 36.82
CA GLY A 4 -12.19 10.29 36.65
C GLY A 4 -13.08 11.41 36.11
N LYS A 5 -13.74 12.17 37.01
CA LYS A 5 -14.36 13.46 36.65
C LYS A 5 -13.26 14.50 36.45
N VAL A 6 -12.64 14.53 35.28
CA VAL A 6 -11.70 15.59 34.90
C VAL A 6 -12.52 16.82 34.50
N THR A 7 -12.58 17.81 35.37
CA THR A 7 -13.29 19.07 35.13
C THR A 7 -12.34 20.06 34.47
N PHE A 8 -12.37 20.15 33.14
CA PHE A 8 -11.62 21.17 32.41
C PHE A 8 -12.27 22.55 32.56
N THR A 9 -11.45 23.55 32.85
CA THR A 9 -11.78 24.97 32.75
C THR A 9 -12.02 25.37 31.28
N LYS A 10 -12.68 26.50 31.03
CA LYS A 10 -13.01 26.93 29.66
C LYS A 10 -11.76 27.13 28.79
N ALA A 11 -10.71 27.75 29.34
CA ALA A 11 -9.44 27.98 28.66
C ALA A 11 -8.71 26.67 28.29
N GLU A 12 -8.75 25.66 29.17
CA GLU A 12 -8.16 24.35 28.88
C GLU A 12 -8.89 23.61 27.75
N ARG A 13 -10.22 23.76 27.65
CA ARG A 13 -11.00 23.18 26.56
C ARG A 13 -10.72 23.84 25.23
N GLU A 14 -10.55 25.16 25.20
CA GLU A 14 -10.19 25.90 24.00
C GLU A 14 -8.80 25.48 23.48
N LYS A 15 -7.80 25.37 24.36
CA LYS A 15 -6.48 24.84 23.99
C LYS A 15 -6.53 23.40 23.49
N LEU A 16 -7.30 22.53 24.15
CA LEU A 16 -7.47 21.15 23.73
C LEU A 16 -8.12 21.06 22.34
N ALA A 17 -9.16 21.87 22.08
CA ALA A 17 -9.83 21.91 20.78
C ALA A 17 -8.90 22.38 19.66
N GLU A 18 -8.05 23.38 19.92
CA GLU A 18 -7.04 23.87 18.97
C GLU A 18 -6.01 22.78 18.63
N VAL A 19 -5.47 22.09 19.65
CA VAL A 19 -4.52 20.98 19.45
C VAL A 19 -5.16 19.83 18.66
N LEU A 20 -6.39 19.43 19.02
CA LEU A 20 -7.11 18.37 18.31
C LEU A 20 -7.44 18.77 16.87
N TRP A 21 -7.77 20.04 16.62
CA TRP A 21 -8.00 20.54 15.28
C TRP A 21 -6.74 20.44 14.41
N LEU A 22 -5.57 20.83 14.94
CA LEU A 22 -4.28 20.68 14.26
C LEU A 22 -3.95 19.21 13.97
N LEU A 23 -4.13 18.32 14.96
CA LEU A 23 -3.86 16.88 14.80
C LEU A 23 -4.78 16.22 13.78
N ASN A 24 -6.07 16.59 13.74
CA ASN A 24 -7.00 16.09 12.74
C ASN A 24 -6.60 16.56 11.33
N TRP A 25 -6.16 17.81 11.15
CA TRP A 25 -5.67 18.30 9.85
C TRP A 25 -4.42 17.58 9.37
N ILE A 26 -3.44 17.34 10.24
CA ILE A 26 -2.27 16.52 9.92
C ILE A 26 -2.71 15.11 9.49
N SER A 27 -3.72 14.54 10.16
CA SER A 27 -4.27 13.23 9.83
C SER A 27 -5.00 13.22 8.49
N VAL A 28 -5.68 14.30 8.10
CA VAL A 28 -6.28 14.47 6.77
C VAL A 28 -5.18 14.48 5.69
N VAL A 29 -4.11 15.24 5.88
CA VAL A 29 -2.98 15.27 4.94
C VAL A 29 -2.36 13.88 4.78
N THR A 30 -2.18 13.17 5.90
CA THR A 30 -1.66 11.79 5.89
C THR A 30 -2.60 10.84 5.14
N GLY A 31 -3.92 10.95 5.36
CA GLY A 31 -4.93 10.18 4.62
C GLY A 31 -4.91 10.46 3.11
N ALA A 32 -4.70 11.71 2.71
CA ALA A 32 -4.60 12.10 1.30
C ALA A 32 -3.34 11.52 0.63
N ILE A 33 -2.21 11.48 1.34
CA ILE A 33 -0.99 10.82 0.89
C ILE A 33 -1.25 9.31 0.70
N LEU A 34 -1.89 8.64 1.66
CA LEU A 34 -2.22 7.21 1.55
C LEU A 34 -3.14 6.92 0.37
N PHE A 35 -4.15 7.76 0.14
CA PHE A 35 -5.04 7.66 -1.02
C PHE A 35 -4.26 7.80 -2.34
N GLY A 36 -3.37 8.79 -2.43
CA GLY A 36 -2.51 8.99 -3.60
C GLY A 36 -1.57 7.80 -3.86
N LEU A 37 -0.95 7.26 -2.81
CA LEU A 37 -0.13 6.04 -2.89
C LEU A 37 -0.94 4.83 -3.35
N GLY A 38 -2.17 4.68 -2.86
CA GLY A 38 -3.07 3.61 -3.29
C GLY A 38 -3.41 3.68 -4.79
N ILE A 39 -3.67 4.89 -5.32
CA ILE A 39 -3.87 5.09 -6.77
C ILE A 39 -2.60 4.78 -7.55
N PHE A 40 -1.45 5.29 -7.09
CA PHE A 40 -0.16 5.04 -7.73
C PHE A 40 0.14 3.55 -7.82
N LEU A 41 0.00 2.82 -6.71
CA LEU A 41 0.18 1.36 -6.67
C LEU A 41 -0.81 0.64 -7.59
N LYS A 42 -2.07 1.07 -7.64
CA LYS A 42 -3.07 0.49 -8.55
C LYS A 42 -2.62 0.60 -10.00
N VAL A 43 -2.21 1.79 -10.42
CA VAL A 43 -1.76 2.06 -11.80
C VAL A 43 -0.53 1.21 -12.12
N GLU A 44 0.42 1.11 -11.20
CA GLU A 44 1.65 0.36 -11.43
C GLU A 44 1.41 -1.15 -11.49
N ILE A 45 0.65 -1.72 -10.54
CA ILE A 45 0.30 -3.14 -10.56
C ILE A 45 -0.47 -3.50 -11.83
N GLN A 46 -1.39 -2.65 -12.29
CA GLN A 46 -2.15 -2.87 -13.52
C GLN A 46 -1.26 -2.98 -14.77
N LYS A 47 -0.16 -2.23 -14.85
CA LYS A 47 0.80 -2.35 -15.96
C LYS A 47 1.52 -3.70 -15.98
N TRP A 48 1.72 -4.31 -14.82
CA TRP A 48 2.49 -5.55 -14.64
C TRP A 48 1.58 -6.77 -14.39
N GLN A 49 0.27 -6.66 -14.62
CA GLN A 49 -0.71 -7.73 -14.39
C GLN A 49 -0.41 -9.01 -15.18
N GLU A 50 0.25 -8.91 -16.34
CA GLU A 50 0.65 -10.08 -17.13
C GLU A 50 1.77 -10.91 -16.47
N VAL A 51 2.53 -10.30 -15.55
CA VAL A 51 3.67 -10.95 -14.86
C VAL A 51 3.29 -11.42 -13.46
N MET A 52 2.31 -10.79 -12.81
CA MET A 52 1.83 -11.20 -11.48
C MET A 52 0.73 -12.26 -11.60
N SER A 53 1.05 -13.51 -11.24
CA SER A 53 0.13 -14.65 -11.36
C SER A 53 -0.99 -14.68 -10.31
N GLU A 54 -1.00 -13.78 -9.31
CA GLU A 54 -1.96 -13.82 -8.21
C GLU A 54 -2.88 -12.60 -8.15
N GLN A 55 -4.18 -12.88 -8.17
CA GLN A 55 -5.26 -11.89 -8.01
C GLN A 55 -5.25 -11.22 -6.61
N GLY A 56 -4.59 -11.83 -5.62
CA GLY A 56 -4.52 -11.30 -4.25
C GLY A 56 -3.79 -9.96 -4.14
N ILE A 57 -2.83 -9.68 -5.02
CA ILE A 57 -2.05 -8.42 -5.01
C ILE A 57 -2.92 -7.22 -5.40
N LEU A 58 -3.99 -7.43 -6.17
CA LEU A 58 -4.92 -6.36 -6.55
C LEU A 58 -5.75 -5.83 -5.37
N TYR A 59 -5.90 -6.62 -4.30
CA TYR A 59 -6.68 -6.21 -3.12
C TYR A 59 -5.97 -5.12 -2.30
N VAL A 60 -4.64 -5.13 -2.28
CA VAL A 60 -3.80 -4.19 -1.54
C VAL A 60 -4.07 -2.72 -1.92
N PRO A 61 -3.96 -2.30 -3.20
CA PRO A 61 -4.24 -0.91 -3.58
C PRO A 61 -5.69 -0.50 -3.31
N HIS A 62 -6.66 -1.41 -3.45
CA HIS A 62 -8.05 -1.14 -3.13
C HIS A 62 -8.27 -0.88 -1.63
N MET A 63 -7.61 -1.63 -0.75
CA MET A 63 -7.61 -1.36 0.68
C MET A 63 -6.98 0.01 1.00
N LEU A 64 -5.80 0.33 0.44
CA LEU A 64 -5.16 1.63 0.68
C LEU A 64 -6.05 2.82 0.27
N ILE A 65 -6.70 2.73 -0.91
CA ILE A 65 -7.59 3.78 -1.41
C ILE A 65 -8.79 3.95 -0.47
N THR A 66 -9.45 2.85 -0.10
CA THR A 66 -10.65 2.90 0.76
C THR A 66 -10.32 3.39 2.17
N THR A 67 -9.23 2.92 2.77
CA THR A 67 -8.76 3.37 4.09
C THR A 67 -8.32 4.83 4.06
N GLY A 68 -7.59 5.27 3.03
CA GLY A 68 -7.17 6.67 2.87
C GLY A 68 -8.35 7.63 2.76
N LEU A 69 -9.36 7.28 1.94
CA LEU A 69 -10.58 8.06 1.78
C LEU A 69 -11.39 8.13 3.09
N ALA A 70 -11.54 7.00 3.78
CA ALA A 70 -12.21 6.94 5.08
C ALA A 70 -11.48 7.79 6.13
N ALA A 71 -10.14 7.72 6.19
CA ALA A 71 -9.33 8.54 7.08
C ALA A 71 -9.54 10.04 6.82
N CYS A 72 -9.52 10.48 5.56
CA CYS A 72 -9.79 11.88 5.20
C CYS A 72 -11.18 12.32 5.69
N GLY A 73 -12.22 11.53 5.41
CA GLY A 73 -13.59 11.86 5.81
C GLY A 73 -13.78 11.95 7.31
N ILE A 74 -13.28 10.95 8.05
CA ILE A 74 -13.41 10.87 9.52
C ILE A 74 -12.65 12.02 10.19
N ASN A 75 -11.42 12.33 9.76
CA ASN A 75 -10.61 13.40 10.36
C ASN A 75 -11.10 14.81 9.95
N TYR A 76 -11.68 14.96 8.75
CA TYR A 76 -12.32 16.22 8.36
C TYR A 76 -13.55 16.51 9.22
N LEU A 77 -14.40 15.50 9.47
CA LEU A 77 -15.52 15.61 10.40
C LEU A 77 -15.04 15.91 11.82
N GLY A 78 -13.94 15.28 12.26
CA GLY A 78 -13.29 15.56 13.55
C GLY A 78 -12.86 17.01 13.69
N SER A 79 -12.26 17.58 12.65
CA SER A 79 -11.86 18.99 12.61
C SER A 79 -13.07 19.93 12.76
N LYS A 80 -14.18 19.62 12.08
CA LYS A 80 -15.41 20.40 12.18
C LYS A 80 -16.04 20.31 13.57
N ILE A 81 -16.05 19.12 14.16
CA ILE A 81 -16.54 18.89 15.54
C ILE A 81 -15.67 19.65 16.55
N CYS A 82 -14.34 19.66 16.40
CA CYS A 82 -13.45 20.39 17.29
C CYS A 82 -13.70 21.90 17.22
N LEU A 83 -13.96 22.45 16.03
CA LEU A 83 -14.29 23.86 15.83
C LEU A 83 -15.66 24.22 16.44
N ASP A 84 -16.70 23.41 16.19
CA ASP A 84 -18.06 23.67 16.69
C ASP A 84 -18.19 23.40 18.21
N CYS A 85 -17.33 22.57 18.80
CA CYS A 85 -17.29 22.32 20.25
C CYS A 85 -16.71 23.48 21.06
N ALA A 86 -16.00 24.42 20.44
CA ALA A 86 -15.58 25.67 21.10
C ALA A 86 -16.80 26.55 21.47
N ASP A 87 -17.90 26.43 20.72
CA ASP A 87 -19.16 27.12 20.97
C ASP A 87 -20.08 26.29 21.90
N THR A 88 -20.27 26.77 23.13
CA THR A 88 -21.11 26.12 24.15
C THR A 88 -22.59 25.94 23.73
N ASN A 89 -23.12 26.78 22.84
CA ASN A 89 -24.50 26.67 22.33
C ASN A 89 -24.67 25.55 21.29
N LYS A 90 -23.63 25.21 20.53
CA LYS A 90 -23.67 24.12 19.54
C LYS A 90 -23.28 22.77 20.13
N PHE A 91 -22.51 22.77 21.23
CA PHE A 91 -22.08 21.56 21.94
C PHE A 91 -23.23 20.63 22.32
N LEU A 92 -24.38 21.17 22.74
CA LEU A 92 -25.53 20.36 23.16
C LEU A 92 -26.13 19.53 22.01
N ARG A 93 -26.09 20.05 20.77
CA ARG A 93 -26.52 19.32 19.56
C ARG A 93 -25.52 18.25 19.13
N TRP A 94 -24.24 18.55 19.25
CA TRP A 94 -23.18 17.61 18.87
C TRP A 94 -22.93 16.51 19.90
N LYS A 95 -23.31 16.70 21.17
CA LYS A 95 -23.12 15.73 22.25
C LYS A 95 -23.62 14.32 21.92
N LEU A 96 -24.74 14.20 21.21
CA LEU A 96 -25.34 12.92 20.82
C LEU A 96 -24.58 12.25 19.65
N VAL A 97 -23.93 13.04 18.80
CA VAL A 97 -23.12 12.59 17.65
C VAL A 97 -21.66 12.32 18.04
N VAL A 98 -21.14 12.98 19.07
CA VAL A 98 -19.76 12.84 19.54
C VAL A 98 -19.49 11.44 20.08
N MET A 99 -20.41 10.84 20.85
CA MET A 99 -20.23 9.48 21.37
C MET A 99 -20.10 8.40 20.28
N PRO A 100 -21.02 8.29 19.31
CA PRO A 100 -20.86 7.34 18.21
C PRO A 100 -19.64 7.67 17.34
N TYR A 101 -19.31 8.96 17.14
CA TYR A 101 -18.10 9.36 16.42
C TYR A 101 -16.81 8.87 17.11
N ILE A 102 -16.72 8.99 18.44
CA ILE A 102 -15.57 8.48 19.22
C ILE A 102 -15.46 6.95 19.11
N VAL A 103 -16.58 6.23 19.18
CA VAL A 103 -16.58 4.77 19.03
C VAL A 103 -16.14 4.36 17.62
N CYS A 104 -16.66 5.00 16.57
CA CYS A 104 -16.30 4.74 15.18
C CYS A 104 -14.82 5.08 14.90
N THR A 105 -14.32 6.21 15.39
CA THR A 105 -12.90 6.58 15.24
C THR A 105 -11.99 5.60 15.97
N PHE A 106 -12.32 5.21 17.19
CA PHE A 106 -11.55 4.22 17.94
C PHE A 106 -11.48 2.87 17.21
N PHE A 107 -12.61 2.38 16.71
CA PHE A 107 -12.66 1.14 15.93
C PHE A 107 -11.84 1.26 14.63
N PHE A 108 -11.99 2.37 13.90
CA PHE A 108 -11.23 2.63 12.69
C PHE A 108 -9.71 2.65 12.95
N THR A 109 -9.27 3.35 13.99
CA THR A 109 -7.86 3.39 14.39
C THR A 109 -7.34 2.00 14.78
N ALA A 110 -8.15 1.20 15.48
CA ALA A 110 -7.80 -0.19 15.80
C ALA A 110 -7.64 -1.06 14.54
N CYS A 111 -8.52 -0.91 13.55
CA CYS A 111 -8.41 -1.59 12.26
C CYS A 111 -7.15 -1.16 11.49
N VAL A 112 -6.83 0.13 11.47
CA VAL A 112 -5.62 0.66 10.83
C VAL A 112 -4.37 0.10 11.51
N LEU A 113 -4.34 0.05 12.84
CA LEU A 113 -3.23 -0.52 13.60
C LEU A 113 -3.07 -2.02 13.30
N ALA A 114 -4.17 -2.78 13.29
CA ALA A 114 -4.14 -4.20 12.93
C ALA A 114 -3.64 -4.41 11.49
N GLY A 115 -4.10 -3.60 10.54
CA GLY A 115 -3.62 -3.61 9.16
C GLY A 115 -2.12 -3.32 9.05
N ALA A 116 -1.62 -2.32 9.78
CA ALA A 116 -0.20 -2.00 9.81
C ALA A 116 0.66 -3.16 10.37
N LEU A 117 0.19 -3.80 11.45
CA LEU A 117 0.85 -4.98 12.02
C LEU A 117 0.85 -6.17 11.06
N LEU A 118 -0.27 -6.40 10.35
CA LEU A 118 -0.36 -7.43 9.33
C LEU A 118 0.61 -7.15 8.17
N CYS A 119 0.64 -5.92 7.63
CA CYS A 119 1.61 -5.54 6.60
C CYS A 119 3.06 -5.76 7.05
N TYR A 120 3.38 -5.44 8.32
CA TYR A 120 4.71 -5.68 8.86
C TYR A 120 5.04 -7.18 8.93
N SER A 121 4.09 -8.01 9.35
CA SER A 121 4.26 -9.47 9.42
C SER A 121 4.41 -10.14 8.04
N ILE A 122 3.69 -9.65 7.03
CA ILE A 122 3.67 -10.23 5.67
C ILE A 122 4.86 -9.77 4.83
N ARG A 123 5.58 -8.73 5.24
CA ARG A 123 6.72 -8.17 4.48
C ARG A 123 7.72 -9.23 4.02
N GLY A 124 8.07 -10.18 4.87
CA GLY A 124 9.00 -11.26 4.51
C GLY A 124 8.42 -12.21 3.46
N GLN A 125 7.15 -12.59 3.57
CA GLN A 125 6.47 -13.43 2.59
C GLN A 125 6.35 -12.72 1.23
N LEU A 126 6.14 -11.40 1.24
CA LEU A 126 6.09 -10.59 0.02
C LEU A 126 7.44 -10.56 -0.70
N GLU A 127 8.53 -10.42 0.05
CA GLU A 127 9.90 -10.47 -0.49
C GLU A 127 10.21 -11.83 -1.13
N GLU A 128 9.84 -12.92 -0.46
CA GLU A 128 10.03 -14.27 -0.98
C GLU A 128 9.17 -14.54 -2.23
N SER A 129 7.92 -14.09 -2.21
CA SER A 129 7.00 -14.19 -3.35
C SER A 129 7.52 -13.41 -4.56
N LEU A 130 8.05 -12.21 -4.33
CA LEU A 130 8.66 -11.39 -5.37
C LEU A 130 9.92 -12.05 -5.94
N TYR A 131 10.78 -12.58 -5.07
CA TYR A 131 11.98 -13.32 -5.47
C TYR A 131 11.63 -14.50 -6.37
N GLN A 132 10.64 -15.29 -5.98
CA GLN A 132 10.18 -16.44 -6.76
C GLN A 132 9.51 -16.03 -8.08
N GLY A 133 8.73 -14.94 -8.07
CA GLY A 133 8.12 -14.36 -9.26
C GLY A 133 9.17 -13.90 -10.29
N LEU A 134 10.18 -13.14 -9.86
CA LEU A 134 11.29 -12.73 -10.72
C LEU A 134 12.09 -13.94 -11.22
N ARG A 135 12.31 -14.95 -10.40
CA ARG A 135 13.03 -16.17 -10.80
C ARG A 135 12.29 -16.90 -11.92
N ASN A 136 10.97 -16.99 -11.83
CA ASN A 136 10.16 -17.57 -12.90
C ASN A 136 10.14 -16.68 -14.16
N ALA A 137 10.07 -15.35 -14.00
CA ALA A 137 10.17 -14.42 -15.11
C ALA A 137 11.49 -14.55 -15.88
N MET A 138 12.63 -14.68 -15.17
CA MET A 138 13.93 -14.94 -15.80
C MET A 138 13.97 -16.29 -16.53
N ARG A 139 13.38 -17.35 -15.95
CA ARG A 139 13.33 -18.67 -16.61
C ARG A 139 12.58 -18.65 -17.93
N PHE A 140 11.47 -17.92 -17.99
CA PHE A 140 10.65 -17.80 -19.20
C PHE A 140 11.05 -16.61 -20.09
N TYR A 141 12.17 -15.95 -19.79
CA TYR A 141 12.66 -14.80 -20.56
C TYR A 141 12.92 -15.13 -22.04
N LYS A 142 13.33 -16.37 -22.33
CA LYS A 142 13.56 -16.85 -23.71
C LYS A 142 12.27 -17.21 -24.47
N ASP A 143 11.15 -17.37 -23.78
CA ASP A 143 9.91 -17.92 -24.31
C ASP A 143 9.01 -16.84 -24.94
N THR A 144 9.57 -15.97 -25.76
CA THR A 144 8.84 -14.85 -26.40
C THR A 144 7.75 -15.30 -27.37
N ASP A 145 7.86 -16.53 -27.88
CA ASP A 145 6.96 -17.09 -28.88
C ASP A 145 5.78 -17.86 -28.25
N THR A 146 5.71 -17.93 -26.91
CA THR A 146 4.62 -18.61 -26.19
C THR A 146 3.41 -17.67 -25.98
N PRO A 147 2.19 -18.08 -26.39
CA PRO A 147 1.00 -17.27 -26.19
C PRO A 147 0.78 -17.00 -24.71
N GLY A 148 0.62 -15.73 -24.34
CA GLY A 148 0.50 -15.26 -22.96
C GLY A 148 1.80 -14.75 -22.31
N ARG A 149 2.97 -14.86 -22.97
CA ARG A 149 4.26 -14.38 -22.43
C ARG A 149 5.04 -13.46 -23.36
N CYS A 150 4.44 -13.01 -24.47
CA CYS A 150 5.09 -12.18 -25.49
C CYS A 150 5.76 -10.92 -24.93
N TYR A 151 5.18 -10.31 -23.89
CA TYR A 151 5.67 -9.07 -23.30
C TYR A 151 6.63 -9.27 -22.11
N LEU A 152 6.82 -10.50 -21.64
CA LEU A 152 7.63 -10.79 -20.44
C LEU A 152 9.08 -10.31 -20.58
N LYS A 153 9.70 -10.57 -21.74
CA LYS A 153 11.07 -10.12 -22.05
C LYS A 153 11.19 -8.59 -21.94
N ARG A 154 10.31 -7.87 -22.65
CA ARG A 154 10.27 -6.40 -22.65
C ARG A 154 10.05 -5.84 -21.25
N THR A 155 9.15 -6.45 -20.48
CA THR A 155 8.87 -6.08 -19.10
C THR A 155 10.10 -6.19 -18.21
N LEU A 156 10.80 -7.33 -18.27
CA LEU A 156 11.98 -7.55 -17.45
C LEU A 156 13.13 -6.60 -17.84
N ASP A 157 13.32 -6.36 -19.15
CA ASP A 157 14.32 -5.41 -19.66
C ASP A 157 14.05 -3.98 -19.17
N LEU A 158 12.79 -3.52 -19.26
CA LEU A 158 12.39 -2.20 -18.78
C LEU A 158 12.60 -2.05 -17.28
N LEU A 159 12.29 -3.07 -16.49
CA LEU A 159 12.50 -3.07 -15.05
C LEU A 159 14.00 -2.91 -14.73
N GLN A 160 14.86 -3.70 -15.36
CA GLN A 160 16.31 -3.62 -15.15
C GLN A 160 16.89 -2.26 -15.58
N ILE A 161 16.43 -1.69 -16.70
CA ILE A 161 16.85 -0.35 -17.15
C ILE A 161 16.35 0.72 -16.19
N GLN A 162 15.10 0.67 -15.74
CA GLN A 162 14.54 1.70 -14.86
C GLN A 162 15.23 1.73 -13.49
N PHE A 163 15.54 0.55 -12.94
CA PHE A 163 16.19 0.42 -11.63
C PHE A 163 17.73 0.35 -11.71
N GLN A 164 18.31 0.39 -12.91
CA GLN A 164 19.75 0.27 -13.14
C GLN A 164 20.34 -0.98 -12.44
N CYS A 165 19.63 -2.10 -12.49
CA CYS A 165 20.00 -3.36 -11.86
C CYS A 165 20.09 -4.50 -12.90
N CYS A 166 20.67 -5.64 -12.52
CA CYS A 166 20.78 -6.80 -13.40
C CYS A 166 20.64 -8.08 -12.57
N GLY A 167 19.68 -8.94 -12.94
CA GLY A 167 19.34 -10.14 -12.16
C GLY A 167 18.52 -9.81 -10.91
N ILE A 168 18.40 -10.77 -9.98
CA ILE A 168 17.67 -10.61 -8.72
C ILE A 168 18.62 -10.14 -7.61
N GLY A 169 19.69 -10.91 -7.37
CA GLY A 169 20.80 -10.57 -6.48
C GLY A 169 22.03 -10.07 -7.22
N GLY A 170 22.08 -10.23 -8.56
CA GLY A 170 23.11 -9.67 -9.41
C GLY A 170 23.20 -10.35 -10.78
N TYR A 171 24.11 -9.86 -11.62
CA TYR A 171 24.27 -10.34 -12.99
C TYR A 171 24.54 -11.86 -13.10
N ARG A 172 25.08 -12.47 -12.03
CA ARG A 172 25.38 -13.91 -11.98
C ARG A 172 24.14 -14.79 -12.04
N ASP A 173 22.97 -14.26 -11.72
CA ASP A 173 21.71 -15.01 -11.77
C ASP A 173 21.37 -15.44 -13.21
N TRP A 174 21.81 -14.65 -14.20
CA TRP A 174 21.66 -14.98 -15.62
C TRP A 174 22.49 -16.18 -16.06
N PHE A 175 23.56 -16.53 -15.35
CA PHE A 175 24.34 -17.74 -15.65
C PHE A 175 23.65 -19.01 -15.17
N GLN A 176 22.70 -18.91 -14.24
CA GLN A 176 21.93 -20.05 -13.73
C GLN A 176 20.69 -20.36 -14.58
N VAL A 177 20.42 -19.54 -15.60
CA VAL A 177 19.21 -19.62 -16.42
C VAL A 177 19.60 -19.57 -17.89
N GLN A 178 19.08 -20.51 -18.69
CA GLN A 178 19.21 -20.42 -20.14
C GLN A 178 18.27 -19.32 -20.67
N TRP A 179 18.80 -18.11 -20.81
CA TRP A 179 18.07 -16.94 -21.30
C TRP A 179 18.12 -16.79 -22.83
N ILE A 180 19.00 -17.52 -23.51
CA ILE A 180 19.08 -17.58 -24.97
C ILE A 180 18.06 -18.62 -25.47
N SER A 181 17.22 -18.20 -26.42
CA SER A 181 16.25 -19.09 -27.06
C SER A 181 16.95 -20.14 -27.92
N SER A 182 16.45 -21.38 -27.88
CA SER A 182 16.96 -22.52 -28.65
C SER A 182 17.06 -22.26 -30.15
N ARG A 183 16.30 -21.32 -30.69
CA ARG A 183 16.36 -20.90 -32.10
C ARG A 183 17.70 -20.25 -32.50
N TYR A 184 18.45 -19.73 -31.54
CA TYR A 184 19.73 -19.06 -31.77
C TYR A 184 20.91 -19.95 -31.38
N LEU A 185 20.63 -21.14 -30.86
CA LEU A 185 21.63 -22.09 -30.42
C LEU A 185 21.81 -23.16 -31.51
N ASP A 186 23.05 -23.46 -31.85
CA ASP A 186 23.37 -24.60 -32.68
C ASP A 186 23.30 -25.87 -31.82
N MET A 187 22.18 -26.58 -31.92
CA MET A 187 21.95 -27.83 -31.18
C MET A 187 22.81 -29.01 -31.68
N THR A 188 23.58 -28.82 -32.76
CA THR A 188 24.53 -29.82 -33.25
C THR A 188 25.90 -29.70 -32.60
N ASP A 189 26.19 -28.59 -31.93
CA ASP A 189 27.41 -28.38 -31.15
C ASP A 189 27.30 -29.08 -29.77
N GLY A 190 28.26 -29.96 -29.46
CA GLY A 190 28.31 -30.68 -28.19
C GLY A 190 28.41 -29.75 -26.98
N ALA A 191 29.00 -28.56 -27.13
CA ALA A 191 29.13 -27.58 -26.05
C ALA A 191 27.80 -26.90 -25.63
N VAL A 192 26.73 -27.08 -26.41
CA VAL A 192 25.40 -26.50 -26.18
C VAL A 192 24.45 -27.50 -25.50
N VAL A 193 24.70 -28.80 -25.69
CA VAL A 193 23.82 -29.91 -25.26
C VAL A 193 24.23 -30.47 -23.89
N GLU A 194 25.49 -30.33 -23.49
CA GLU A 194 26.01 -30.62 -22.14
C GLU A 194 25.60 -29.56 -21.10
#